data_AF-A0A2E5MJH8-F1
#
_entry.id   AF-A0A2E5MJH8-F1
#
_cell.length_a   1.000
_cell.length_b   1.000
_cell.length_c   1.000
_cell.angle_alpha   90.00
_cell.angle_beta   90.00
_cell.angle_gamma   90.00
#
_symmetry.space_group_name_H-M   'P 1'
#
loop_
_entity.id
_entity.type
_entity.pdbx_description
1 polymer ?
#
loop_
_entity_poly.entity_id
_entity_poly.type
_entity_poly.pdbx_seq_one_letter_code
_entity_poly.pdbx_strand_id
1 'polypeptide(L)'
;MKKIIKGLVGALVLTTSATVAAFPVDLESVSGQWVNPTGGQNVNGVGTDEIRWGTGSSQSGYDFDGNPSLPQTINNSDTFTLGTVTHHNYPIASGTAITNVDLDVFASFSDASGSVATGPFTFAFAHNETLNNAAEVHQLHGWAKFWDCLFGGDGTYTTFTGDVDDVVSVTFDNAIESSEFTLGSNIYSLSLLGFEGNASSFATPENDSTSVNLLASLNVRSVRSVPEPGTLALLGLGLVGAGVMRRRRAA
;
A
#
# COMPACT_ATOMS: atom_id res chain seq x y z
N MET A 1 -46.56 65.68 -2.39
CA MET A 1 -46.59 64.42 -1.61
C MET A 1 -46.36 63.24 -2.54
N LYS A 2 -45.16 62.63 -2.54
CA LYS A 2 -44.93 61.19 -2.75
C LYS A 2 -43.43 60.91 -2.58
N LYS A 3 -43.12 60.14 -1.54
CA LYS A 3 -41.78 59.77 -1.08
C LYS A 3 -41.16 58.78 -2.07
N ILE A 4 -39.96 59.04 -2.56
CA ILE A 4 -39.18 58.04 -3.31
C ILE A 4 -38.20 57.40 -2.31
N ILE A 5 -38.59 56.23 -1.81
CA ILE A 5 -37.74 55.33 -1.03
C ILE A 5 -36.78 54.69 -2.03
N LYS A 6 -35.48 55.04 -1.95
CA LYS A 6 -34.41 54.31 -2.65
C LYS A 6 -33.83 53.28 -1.68
N GLY A 7 -34.32 52.04 -1.77
CA GLY A 7 -33.76 50.90 -1.05
C GLY A 7 -32.39 50.55 -1.64
N LEU A 8 -31.36 50.51 -0.79
CA LEU A 8 -30.04 50.03 -1.15
C LEU A 8 -30.02 48.51 -0.92
N VAL A 9 -29.87 47.74 -1.99
CA VAL A 9 -29.62 46.29 -1.91
C VAL A 9 -28.15 46.10 -1.55
N GLY A 10 -27.87 45.67 -0.32
CA GLY A 10 -26.54 45.20 0.09
C GLY A 10 -26.39 43.73 -0.27
N ALA A 11 -25.60 43.44 -1.31
CA ALA A 11 -25.22 42.08 -1.64
C ALA A 11 -24.19 41.59 -0.61
N LEU A 12 -24.65 40.77 0.34
CA LEU A 12 -23.78 40.02 1.25
C LEU A 12 -23.28 38.79 0.49
N VAL A 13 -22.03 38.83 0.01
CA VAL A 13 -21.37 37.66 -0.56
C VAL A 13 -20.85 36.82 0.61
N LEU A 14 -21.61 35.81 1.04
CA LEU A 14 -21.07 34.73 1.87
C LEU A 14 -20.31 33.77 0.95
N THR A 15 -18.99 33.78 1.01
CA THR A 15 -18.18 32.67 0.51
C THR A 15 -18.23 31.56 1.56
N THR A 16 -19.16 30.61 1.41
CA THR A 16 -19.15 29.38 2.20
C THR A 16 -18.04 28.49 1.67
N SER A 17 -16.89 28.45 2.34
CA SER A 17 -15.93 27.35 2.16
C SER A 17 -16.59 26.08 2.70
N ALA A 18 -17.19 25.27 1.84
CA ALA A 18 -17.73 23.98 2.24
C ALA A 18 -16.56 23.06 2.60
N THR A 19 -16.42 22.71 3.88
CA THR A 19 -15.53 21.64 4.32
C THR A 19 -16.16 20.31 3.93
N VAL A 20 -15.53 19.56 3.02
CA VAL A 20 -15.98 18.22 2.64
C VAL A 20 -15.73 17.27 3.82
N ALA A 21 -16.67 16.37 4.10
CA ALA A 21 -16.52 15.37 5.15
C ALA A 21 -15.31 14.45 4.84
N ALA A 22 -14.60 14.02 5.89
CA ALA A 22 -13.43 13.15 5.74
C ALA A 22 -13.78 11.71 5.33
N PHE A 23 -15.01 11.29 5.54
CA PHE A 23 -15.54 10.01 5.09
C PHE A 23 -17.00 10.20 4.68
N PRO A 24 -17.57 9.33 3.82
CA PRO A 24 -16.94 8.17 3.19
C PRO A 24 -15.95 8.53 2.06
N VAL A 25 -15.05 7.59 1.74
CA VAL A 25 -14.13 7.63 0.59
C VAL A 25 -14.34 6.34 -0.20
N ASP A 26 -14.49 6.41 -1.51
CA ASP A 26 -14.63 5.22 -2.36
C ASP A 26 -13.25 4.82 -2.90
N LEU A 27 -12.90 3.55 -2.74
CA LEU A 27 -11.76 2.92 -3.41
C LEU A 27 -12.27 2.32 -4.73
N GLU A 28 -11.88 2.91 -5.84
CA GLU A 28 -12.43 2.62 -7.17
C GLU A 28 -11.69 1.48 -7.87
N SER A 29 -10.37 1.46 -7.74
CA SER A 29 -9.50 0.50 -8.39
C SER A 29 -8.22 0.32 -7.58
N VAL A 30 -7.65 -0.88 -7.65
CA VAL A 30 -6.30 -1.17 -7.16
C VAL A 30 -5.58 -2.01 -8.21
N SER A 31 -4.36 -1.62 -8.55
CA SER A 31 -3.39 -2.47 -9.24
C SER A 31 -2.01 -2.25 -8.61
N GLY A 32 -1.03 -3.06 -8.98
CA GLY A 32 0.32 -2.87 -8.50
C GLY A 32 1.38 -3.31 -9.48
N GLN A 33 2.61 -2.89 -9.22
CA GLN A 33 3.79 -3.33 -9.95
C GLN A 33 4.98 -3.53 -9.01
N TRP A 34 5.77 -4.55 -9.25
CA TRP A 34 7.01 -4.81 -8.52
C TRP A 34 8.18 -4.05 -9.13
N VAL A 35 8.92 -3.30 -8.31
CA VAL A 35 10.02 -2.43 -8.73
C VAL A 35 11.22 -2.54 -7.79
N ASN A 36 12.36 -2.02 -8.22
CA ASN A 36 13.59 -1.90 -7.42
C ASN A 36 14.06 -3.19 -6.72
N PRO A 37 14.07 -4.38 -7.38
CA PRO A 37 14.60 -5.58 -6.75
C PRO A 37 16.08 -5.41 -6.38
N THR A 38 16.45 -5.88 -5.19
CA THR A 38 17.83 -5.89 -4.69
C THR A 38 18.35 -7.32 -4.60
N GLY A 39 19.51 -7.58 -5.19
CA GLY A 39 20.03 -8.94 -5.34
C GLY A 39 19.38 -9.67 -6.51
N GLY A 40 19.32 -11.01 -6.42
CA GLY A 40 18.72 -11.85 -7.45
C GLY A 40 19.60 -12.09 -8.68
N GLN A 41 19.34 -13.21 -9.36
CA GLN A 41 19.77 -13.45 -10.74
C GLN A 41 18.56 -13.80 -11.60
N ASN A 42 18.62 -13.52 -12.91
CA ASN A 42 17.51 -13.71 -13.86
C ASN A 42 16.19 -13.09 -13.38
N VAL A 43 16.27 -11.86 -12.84
CA VAL A 43 15.08 -11.13 -12.39
C VAL A 43 14.30 -10.62 -13.60
N ASN A 44 13.05 -11.04 -13.73
CA ASN A 44 12.13 -10.70 -14.82
C ASN A 44 10.81 -10.16 -14.24
N GLY A 45 10.04 -9.38 -15.01
CA GLY A 45 8.75 -8.83 -14.55
C GLY A 45 8.87 -7.53 -13.73
N VAL A 46 10.02 -6.85 -13.76
CA VAL A 46 10.14 -5.53 -13.12
C VAL A 46 9.22 -4.54 -13.85
N GLY A 47 8.37 -3.84 -13.11
CA GLY A 47 7.35 -2.94 -13.63
C GLY A 47 6.04 -3.63 -14.04
N THR A 48 5.84 -4.90 -13.66
CA THR A 48 4.58 -5.63 -13.83
C THR A 48 4.03 -6.11 -12.48
N ASP A 49 2.80 -6.62 -12.49
CA ASP A 49 2.10 -7.21 -11.35
C ASP A 49 2.71 -8.56 -10.89
N GLU A 50 3.51 -9.19 -11.75
CA GLU A 50 4.35 -10.35 -11.43
C GLU A 50 5.85 -10.00 -11.48
N ILE A 51 6.63 -10.59 -10.58
CA ILE A 51 8.10 -10.60 -10.63
C ILE A 51 8.62 -12.02 -10.36
N ARG A 52 9.66 -12.43 -11.09
CA ARG A 52 10.29 -13.74 -10.99
C ARG A 52 11.81 -13.61 -10.85
N TRP A 53 12.44 -14.51 -10.13
CA TRP A 53 13.90 -14.56 -9.96
C TRP A 53 14.44 -15.98 -9.85
N GLY A 54 15.77 -16.08 -9.82
CA GLY A 54 16.49 -17.31 -9.59
C GLY A 54 16.84 -18.08 -10.86
N THR A 55 17.74 -19.05 -10.68
CA THR A 55 18.17 -19.97 -11.73
C THR A 55 17.73 -21.39 -11.35
N GLY A 56 17.02 -22.08 -12.23
CA GLY A 56 16.43 -23.39 -11.96
C GLY A 56 15.53 -23.84 -13.11
N SER A 57 14.83 -24.96 -12.93
CA SER A 57 13.77 -25.38 -13.85
C SER A 57 12.52 -24.49 -13.74
N SER A 58 12.29 -23.94 -12.56
CA SER A 58 11.24 -22.97 -12.24
C SER A 58 11.89 -21.75 -11.56
N GLN A 59 11.18 -20.62 -11.56
CA GLN A 59 11.61 -19.40 -10.89
C GLN A 59 10.70 -19.14 -9.69
N SER A 60 11.27 -18.76 -8.55
CA SER A 60 10.53 -18.18 -7.43
C SER A 60 10.05 -16.77 -7.80
N GLY A 61 9.06 -16.25 -7.09
CA GLY A 61 8.47 -14.98 -7.48
C GLY A 61 7.31 -14.49 -6.63
N TYR A 62 6.89 -13.25 -6.91
CA TYR A 62 5.69 -12.67 -6.35
C TYR A 62 4.69 -12.26 -7.44
N ASP A 63 3.41 -12.40 -7.13
CA ASP A 63 2.29 -11.80 -7.85
C ASP A 63 1.52 -10.86 -6.93
N PHE A 64 0.96 -9.80 -7.51
CA PHE A 64 0.03 -8.92 -6.83
C PHE A 64 -1.26 -8.74 -7.63
N ASP A 65 -2.36 -9.25 -7.09
CA ASP A 65 -3.70 -9.05 -7.61
C ASP A 65 -4.41 -7.97 -6.80
N GLY A 66 -4.89 -6.90 -7.46
CA GLY A 66 -5.73 -5.90 -6.80
C GLY A 66 -7.03 -6.51 -6.28
N ASN A 67 -7.61 -5.91 -5.23
CA ASN A 67 -8.84 -6.41 -4.63
C ASN A 67 -9.94 -6.56 -5.71
N PRO A 68 -10.48 -7.76 -5.93
CA PRO A 68 -11.48 -7.99 -6.99
C PRO A 68 -12.87 -7.43 -6.62
N SER A 69 -13.10 -7.09 -5.35
CA SER A 69 -14.38 -6.58 -4.83
C SER A 69 -14.43 -5.04 -4.81
N LEU A 70 -14.14 -4.42 -5.96
CA LEU A 70 -14.17 -2.96 -6.14
C LEU A 70 -15.32 -2.52 -7.07
N PRO A 71 -15.86 -1.30 -6.91
CA PRO A 71 -15.48 -0.29 -5.92
C PRO A 71 -15.96 -0.64 -4.49
N GLN A 72 -15.21 -0.16 -3.49
CA GLN A 72 -15.52 -0.32 -2.06
C GLN A 72 -15.61 1.03 -1.36
N THR A 73 -16.68 1.26 -0.60
CA THR A 73 -16.82 2.44 0.25
C THR A 73 -16.15 2.25 1.62
N ILE A 74 -15.18 3.11 1.93
CA ILE A 74 -14.48 3.20 3.21
C ILE A 74 -15.15 4.27 4.07
N ASN A 75 -15.68 3.87 5.22
CA ASN A 75 -16.50 4.74 6.06
C ASN A 75 -15.72 5.41 7.21
N ASN A 76 -14.53 4.92 7.51
CA ASN A 76 -13.69 5.31 8.63
C ASN A 76 -12.26 4.78 8.42
N SER A 77 -11.42 4.88 9.45
CA SER A 77 -10.05 4.36 9.45
C SER A 77 -9.95 2.84 9.74
N ASP A 78 -11.05 2.09 9.62
CA ASP A 78 -11.00 0.63 9.77
C ASP A 78 -10.16 -0.01 8.65
N THR A 79 -9.68 -1.21 8.94
CA THR A 79 -8.87 -1.98 7.99
C THR A 79 -9.66 -2.39 6.76
N PHE A 80 -9.02 -2.35 5.59
CA PHE A 80 -9.53 -2.88 4.35
C PHE A 80 -8.43 -3.62 3.57
N THR A 81 -8.82 -4.42 2.60
CA THR A 81 -7.91 -5.20 1.75
C THR A 81 -7.57 -4.42 0.48
N LEU A 82 -6.27 -4.21 0.22
CA LEU A 82 -5.78 -3.64 -1.04
C LEU A 82 -5.79 -4.66 -2.18
N GLY A 83 -5.44 -5.90 -1.86
CA GLY A 83 -5.28 -6.96 -2.83
C GLY A 83 -4.68 -8.20 -2.19
N THR A 84 -4.23 -9.12 -3.03
CA THR A 84 -3.63 -10.39 -2.63
C THR A 84 -2.20 -10.42 -3.14
N VAL A 85 -1.26 -10.76 -2.25
CA VAL A 85 0.12 -11.09 -2.63
C VAL A 85 0.22 -12.61 -2.69
N THR A 86 0.72 -13.15 -3.80
CA THR A 86 1.04 -14.57 -3.92
C THR A 86 2.55 -14.73 -3.98
N HIS A 87 3.11 -15.58 -3.13
CA HIS A 87 4.50 -15.98 -3.19
C HIS A 87 4.60 -17.38 -3.79
N HIS A 88 5.38 -17.50 -4.86
CA HIS A 88 5.77 -18.75 -5.49
C HIS A 88 7.16 -19.13 -5.01
N ASN A 89 7.25 -20.25 -4.30
CA ASN A 89 8.52 -20.76 -3.80
C ASN A 89 8.93 -22.01 -4.58
N TYR A 90 10.05 -21.93 -5.29
CA TYR A 90 10.61 -23.05 -6.06
C TYR A 90 12.11 -23.20 -5.80
N PRO A 91 12.65 -24.43 -5.88
CA PRO A 91 14.09 -24.65 -5.76
C PRO A 91 14.87 -23.88 -6.83
N ILE A 92 15.66 -22.90 -6.39
CA ILE A 92 16.59 -22.15 -7.22
C ILE A 92 18.03 -22.33 -6.74
N ALA A 93 19.00 -22.03 -7.59
CA ALA A 93 20.40 -22.11 -7.19
C ALA A 93 20.71 -21.14 -6.04
N SER A 94 21.48 -21.62 -5.06
CA SER A 94 21.91 -20.82 -3.91
C SER A 94 22.53 -19.48 -4.33
N GLY A 95 22.09 -18.39 -3.70
CA GLY A 95 22.58 -17.03 -3.98
C GLY A 95 21.97 -16.37 -5.22
N THR A 96 20.92 -16.96 -5.80
CA THR A 96 20.19 -16.38 -6.94
C THR A 96 18.86 -15.71 -6.58
N ALA A 97 18.49 -15.73 -5.30
CA ALA A 97 17.32 -15.05 -4.76
C ALA A 97 17.50 -13.53 -4.63
N ILE A 98 16.39 -12.80 -4.68
CA ILE A 98 16.34 -11.41 -4.24
C ILE A 98 16.39 -11.34 -2.70
N THR A 99 16.70 -10.17 -2.17
CA THR A 99 16.67 -9.88 -0.73
C THR A 99 15.60 -8.84 -0.39
N ASN A 100 15.32 -7.93 -1.32
CA ASN A 100 14.29 -6.91 -1.21
C ASN A 100 13.67 -6.62 -2.57
N VAL A 101 12.43 -6.13 -2.55
CA VAL A 101 11.72 -5.58 -3.71
C VAL A 101 10.63 -4.62 -3.21
N ASP A 102 10.28 -3.63 -4.01
CA ASP A 102 9.22 -2.68 -3.70
C ASP A 102 7.94 -3.02 -4.49
N LEU A 103 6.78 -2.82 -3.87
CA LEU A 103 5.48 -2.88 -4.53
C LEU A 103 4.91 -1.46 -4.63
N ASP A 104 4.80 -0.94 -5.85
CA ASP A 104 4.04 0.28 -6.13
C ASP A 104 2.57 -0.06 -6.30
N VAL A 105 1.71 0.45 -5.41
CA VAL A 105 0.26 0.25 -5.46
C VAL A 105 -0.42 1.47 -6.08
N PHE A 106 -1.10 1.27 -7.20
CA PHE A 106 -1.94 2.28 -7.86
C PHE A 106 -3.40 2.14 -7.38
N ALA A 107 -3.66 2.54 -6.15
CA ALA A 107 -5.02 2.64 -5.62
C ALA A 107 -5.63 3.99 -6.02
N SER A 108 -6.86 3.98 -6.54
CA SER A 108 -7.62 5.18 -6.90
C SER A 108 -8.73 5.42 -5.90
N PHE A 109 -8.66 6.55 -5.19
CA PHE A 109 -9.66 6.97 -4.21
C PHE A 109 -10.47 8.14 -4.73
N SER A 110 -11.77 8.16 -4.45
CA SER A 110 -12.67 9.27 -4.77
C SER A 110 -13.46 9.72 -3.53
N ASP A 111 -13.84 11.00 -3.48
CA ASP A 111 -14.72 11.53 -2.44
C ASP A 111 -16.06 12.01 -3.00
N ALA A 112 -17.00 12.34 -2.10
CA ALA A 112 -18.33 12.82 -2.49
C ALA A 112 -18.33 14.18 -3.25
N SER A 113 -17.20 14.89 -3.28
CA SER A 113 -17.02 16.12 -4.07
C SER A 113 -16.58 15.85 -5.51
N GLY A 114 -16.26 14.59 -5.83
CA GLY A 114 -15.67 14.18 -7.11
C GLY A 114 -14.17 14.38 -7.19
N SER A 115 -13.49 14.67 -6.07
CA SER A 115 -12.02 14.70 -6.03
C SER A 115 -11.50 13.27 -6.14
N VAL A 116 -10.45 13.07 -6.96
CA VAL A 116 -9.81 11.77 -7.16
C VAL A 116 -8.33 11.88 -6.87
N ALA A 117 -7.78 10.90 -6.15
CA ALA A 117 -6.37 10.75 -5.91
C ALA A 117 -5.95 9.32 -6.26
N THR A 118 -4.84 9.18 -6.97
CA THR A 118 -4.30 7.89 -7.38
C THR A 118 -2.84 7.81 -6.95
N GLY A 119 -2.39 6.60 -6.59
CA GLY A 119 -0.98 6.30 -6.29
C GLY A 119 -0.01 6.62 -7.45
N PRO A 120 1.26 6.21 -7.35
CA PRO A 120 1.70 5.03 -6.63
C PRO A 120 1.94 5.25 -5.14
N PHE A 121 1.64 4.21 -4.37
CA PHE A 121 1.99 4.05 -2.97
C PHE A 121 3.01 2.91 -2.87
N THR A 122 4.26 3.25 -2.60
CA THR A 122 5.37 2.29 -2.61
C THR A 122 5.54 1.64 -1.25
N PHE A 123 5.62 0.30 -1.22
CA PHE A 123 5.85 -0.48 0.00
C PHE A 123 7.01 -1.46 -0.18
N ALA A 124 7.91 -1.53 0.79
CA ALA A 124 9.10 -2.40 0.71
C ALA A 124 8.82 -3.79 1.29
N PHE A 125 9.23 -4.82 0.55
CA PHE A 125 9.19 -6.22 0.94
C PHE A 125 10.62 -6.74 1.11
N ALA A 126 10.85 -7.50 2.17
CA ALA A 126 12.07 -8.26 2.39
C ALA A 126 11.79 -9.74 2.13
N HIS A 127 12.66 -10.35 1.33
CA HIS A 127 12.63 -11.77 1.00
C HIS A 127 13.77 -12.49 1.70
N ASN A 128 13.46 -13.63 2.31
CA ASN A 128 14.46 -14.54 2.84
C ASN A 128 14.28 -15.92 2.19
N GLU A 129 15.09 -16.15 1.16
CA GLU A 129 15.25 -17.47 0.55
C GLU A 129 16.13 -18.34 1.45
N THR A 130 15.52 -19.37 2.01
CA THR A 130 16.18 -20.28 2.92
C THR A 130 17.03 -21.29 2.15
N LEU A 131 18.08 -21.78 2.81
CA LEU A 131 18.88 -22.85 2.21
C LEU A 131 18.11 -24.16 2.38
N ASN A 132 17.80 -24.82 1.26
CA ASN A 132 17.23 -26.18 1.21
C ASN A 132 18.24 -27.22 1.75
N ASN A 133 18.40 -27.26 3.07
CA ASN A 133 19.36 -28.08 3.79
C ASN A 133 18.74 -28.89 4.94
N ALA A 134 17.41 -29.08 4.94
CA ALA A 134 16.74 -29.90 5.93
C ALA A 134 17.28 -31.35 5.90
N ALA A 135 17.26 -31.99 7.07
CA ALA A 135 17.70 -33.36 7.21
C ALA A 135 16.68 -34.33 6.58
N GLU A 136 17.10 -35.07 5.57
CA GLU A 136 16.30 -36.11 4.93
C GLU A 136 16.85 -37.49 5.27
N VAL A 137 15.99 -38.38 5.76
CA VAL A 137 16.36 -39.77 6.08
C VAL A 137 16.06 -40.65 4.88
N HIS A 138 17.11 -41.21 4.29
CA HIS A 138 17.04 -42.12 3.16
C HIS A 138 17.13 -43.56 3.62
N GLN A 139 16.35 -44.43 2.98
CA GLN A 139 16.38 -45.87 3.23
C GLN A 139 17.43 -46.52 2.32
N LEU A 140 18.36 -47.27 2.93
CA LEU A 140 19.24 -48.15 2.17
C LEU A 140 18.43 -49.31 1.60
N HIS A 141 18.80 -49.76 0.40
CA HIS A 141 18.16 -50.89 -0.27
C HIS A 141 19.17 -51.98 -0.67
N GLY A 142 18.67 -53.21 -0.86
CA GLY A 142 19.45 -54.33 -1.39
C GLY A 142 20.67 -54.69 -0.53
N TRP A 143 21.80 -54.91 -1.22
CA TRP A 143 23.04 -55.37 -0.58
C TRP A 143 23.59 -54.33 0.43
N ALA A 144 23.41 -53.03 0.17
CA ALA A 144 23.85 -51.96 1.06
C ALA A 144 23.09 -51.99 2.40
N LYS A 145 21.76 -52.17 2.37
CA LYS A 145 20.94 -52.37 3.58
C LYS A 145 21.37 -53.62 4.33
N PHE A 146 21.62 -54.72 3.61
CA PHE A 146 22.01 -55.98 4.25
C PHE A 146 23.28 -55.83 5.07
N TRP A 147 24.33 -55.20 4.52
CA TRP A 147 25.57 -54.98 5.26
C TRP A 147 25.40 -53.97 6.40
N ASP A 148 24.67 -52.89 6.18
CA ASP A 148 24.40 -51.90 7.23
C ASP A 148 23.72 -52.57 8.45
N CYS A 149 22.64 -53.33 8.21
CA CYS A 149 21.97 -54.07 9.27
C CYS A 149 22.85 -55.16 9.89
N LEU A 150 23.70 -55.84 9.10
CA LEU A 150 24.61 -56.87 9.61
C LEU A 150 25.66 -56.31 10.58
N PHE A 151 26.04 -55.03 10.41
CA PHE A 151 26.96 -54.32 11.30
C PHE A 151 26.26 -53.44 12.36
N GLY A 152 24.96 -53.64 12.56
CA GLY A 152 24.19 -52.97 13.62
C GLY A 152 23.63 -51.59 13.27
N GLY A 153 23.66 -51.20 11.99
CA GLY A 153 22.94 -50.04 11.47
C GLY A 153 21.45 -50.29 11.33
N ASP A 154 20.66 -49.22 11.25
CA ASP A 154 19.20 -49.27 11.14
C ASP A 154 18.70 -49.32 9.68
N GLY A 155 19.61 -49.38 8.71
CA GLY A 155 19.30 -49.38 7.29
C GLY A 155 19.04 -48.00 6.71
N THR A 156 19.45 -46.92 7.38
CA THR A 156 19.21 -45.55 6.93
C THR A 156 20.48 -44.68 6.86
N TYR A 157 20.43 -43.61 6.08
CA TYR A 157 21.42 -42.54 6.11
C TYR A 157 20.75 -41.18 5.96
N THR A 158 21.36 -40.12 6.48
CA THR A 158 20.79 -38.77 6.45
C THR A 158 21.56 -37.89 5.47
N THR A 159 20.84 -37.15 4.61
CA THR A 159 21.40 -36.05 3.80
C THR A 159 20.84 -34.71 4.28
N PHE A 160 21.51 -33.61 3.94
CA PHE A 160 21.07 -32.24 4.26
C PHE A 160 20.72 -31.52 2.96
N THR A 161 19.69 -32.02 2.29
CA THR A 161 19.24 -31.60 0.96
C THR A 161 17.75 -31.34 0.92
N GLY A 162 17.07 -31.47 2.06
CA GLY A 162 15.63 -31.31 2.13
C GLY A 162 15.21 -29.85 2.07
N ASP A 163 13.99 -29.69 1.60
CA ASP A 163 13.30 -28.43 1.42
C ASP A 163 13.05 -27.70 2.75
N VAL A 164 13.18 -26.37 2.75
CA VAL A 164 12.90 -25.48 3.89
C VAL A 164 12.01 -24.33 3.41
N ASP A 165 10.97 -23.98 4.17
CA ASP A 165 10.05 -22.92 3.79
C ASP A 165 10.73 -21.54 3.70
N ASP A 166 10.46 -20.83 2.60
CA ASP A 166 10.89 -19.46 2.42
C ASP A 166 9.96 -18.46 3.09
N VAL A 167 10.53 -17.33 3.50
CA VAL A 167 9.81 -16.33 4.29
C VAL A 167 9.77 -14.99 3.57
N VAL A 168 8.55 -14.48 3.39
CA VAL A 168 8.28 -13.13 2.89
C VAL A 168 7.91 -12.26 4.08
N SER A 169 8.46 -11.05 4.13
CA SER A 169 8.16 -10.09 5.18
C SER A 169 7.95 -8.69 4.61
N VAL A 170 6.99 -7.95 5.17
CA VAL A 170 6.85 -6.52 4.91
C VAL A 170 7.89 -5.80 5.77
N THR A 171 8.67 -4.92 5.14
CA THR A 171 9.62 -4.08 5.88
C THR A 171 8.90 -2.81 6.33
N PHE A 172 8.59 -2.75 7.63
CA PHE A 172 8.04 -1.56 8.28
C PHE A 172 9.20 -0.63 8.64
N ASP A 173 9.73 0.07 7.65
CA ASP A 173 10.59 1.23 7.92
C ASP A 173 9.69 2.48 7.96
N ASN A 174 9.66 3.14 9.12
CA ASN A 174 8.77 4.26 9.45
C ASN A 174 8.83 5.44 8.46
N ALA A 175 9.79 5.47 7.54
CA ALA A 175 9.93 6.47 6.48
C ALA A 175 9.07 6.20 5.21
N ILE A 176 8.53 4.98 5.05
CA ILE A 176 7.80 4.53 3.83
C ILE A 176 6.38 4.02 4.16
N GLU A 177 5.99 4.02 5.44
CA GLU A 177 4.72 3.41 5.90
C GLU A 177 3.45 4.21 5.58
N SER A 178 3.58 5.46 5.14
CA SER A 178 2.41 6.27 4.83
C SER A 178 2.68 7.24 3.70
N SER A 179 1.96 7.09 2.60
CA SER A 179 1.98 8.07 1.52
C SER A 179 0.76 8.98 1.63
N GLU A 180 1.03 10.28 1.67
CA GLU A 180 0.02 11.30 1.87
C GLU A 180 -0.56 11.78 0.55
N PHE A 181 -1.87 11.97 0.52
CA PHE A 181 -2.57 12.51 -0.63
C PHE A 181 -3.75 13.38 -0.19
N THR A 182 -4.20 14.26 -1.08
CA THR A 182 -5.31 15.17 -0.81
C THR A 182 -6.57 14.72 -1.55
N LEU A 183 -7.68 14.62 -0.84
CA LEU A 183 -9.02 14.55 -1.43
C LEU A 183 -9.86 15.71 -0.86
N GLY A 184 -10.35 16.57 -1.74
CA GLY A 184 -11.05 17.78 -1.34
C GLY A 184 -10.19 18.67 -0.46
N SER A 185 -10.65 18.92 0.77
CA SER A 185 -9.93 19.71 1.79
C SER A 185 -9.18 18.88 2.84
N ASN A 186 -9.18 17.55 2.71
CA ASN A 186 -8.60 16.65 3.71
C ASN A 186 -7.29 16.04 3.19
N ILE A 187 -6.34 15.84 4.10
CA ILE A 187 -5.10 15.12 3.83
C ILE A 187 -5.26 13.72 4.39
N TYR A 188 -5.17 12.73 3.52
CA TYR A 188 -5.19 11.32 3.87
C TYR A 188 -3.77 10.76 3.84
N SER A 189 -3.56 9.68 4.55
CA SER A 189 -2.35 8.86 4.45
C SER A 189 -2.75 7.39 4.38
N LEU A 190 -2.33 6.71 3.33
CA LEU A 190 -2.53 5.26 3.18
C LEU A 190 -1.43 4.53 3.95
N SER A 191 -1.81 3.76 4.97
CA SER A 191 -0.89 2.99 5.81
C SER A 191 -1.05 1.50 5.60
N LEU A 192 0.07 0.80 5.39
CA LEU A 192 0.10 -0.65 5.30
C LEU A 192 0.12 -1.27 6.69
N LEU A 193 -0.78 -2.21 6.96
CA LEU A 193 -0.86 -2.91 8.24
C LEU A 193 -0.14 -4.26 8.23
N GLY A 194 0.11 -4.81 7.04
CA GLY A 194 0.72 -6.11 6.83
C GLY A 194 -0.24 -7.08 6.17
N PHE A 195 -0.12 -8.35 6.50
CA PHE A 195 -0.89 -9.44 5.93
C PHE A 195 -2.10 -9.81 6.79
N GLU A 196 -3.02 -10.57 6.19
CA GLU A 196 -4.15 -11.16 6.88
C GLU A 196 -3.76 -11.85 8.19
N GLY A 197 -4.57 -11.66 9.23
CA GLY A 197 -4.25 -12.12 10.59
C GLY A 197 -3.30 -11.18 11.35
N ASN A 198 -3.09 -9.95 10.86
CA ASN A 198 -2.14 -8.96 11.42
C ASN A 198 -0.71 -9.49 11.47
N ALA A 199 -0.32 -10.28 10.48
CA ALA A 199 1.02 -10.83 10.36
C ALA A 199 1.92 -9.86 9.58
N SER A 200 3.17 -9.70 10.01
CA SER A 200 4.20 -8.96 9.29
C SER A 200 4.94 -9.80 8.24
N SER A 201 4.75 -11.12 8.29
CA SER A 201 5.43 -12.10 7.44
C SER A 201 4.59 -13.35 7.27
N PHE A 202 4.80 -14.06 6.17
CA PHE A 202 4.26 -15.40 5.96
C PHE A 202 5.32 -16.29 5.31
N ALA A 203 5.17 -17.60 5.46
CA ALA A 203 6.07 -18.59 4.92
C ALA A 203 5.38 -19.38 3.80
N THR A 204 6.13 -19.79 2.79
CA THR A 204 5.65 -20.62 1.68
C THR A 204 6.49 -21.89 1.61
N PRO A 205 5.87 -23.08 1.64
CA PRO A 205 6.58 -24.33 1.41
C PRO A 205 7.30 -24.37 0.06
N GLU A 206 8.45 -25.04 0.00
CA GLU A 206 9.15 -25.29 -1.26
C GLU A 206 8.24 -26.02 -2.25
N ASN A 207 8.39 -25.68 -3.53
CA ASN A 207 7.59 -26.21 -4.63
C ASN A 207 6.08 -25.90 -4.53
N ASP A 208 5.70 -24.91 -3.73
CA ASP A 208 4.31 -24.51 -3.54
C ASP A 208 4.12 -22.99 -3.66
N SER A 209 2.89 -22.53 -3.53
CA SER A 209 2.53 -21.12 -3.59
C SER A 209 1.55 -20.76 -2.49
N THR A 210 1.81 -19.66 -1.80
CA THR A 210 0.94 -19.15 -0.73
C THR A 210 0.44 -17.76 -1.08
N SER A 211 -0.87 -17.59 -1.04
CA SER A 211 -1.55 -16.31 -1.29
C SER A 211 -2.09 -15.74 0.01
N VAL A 212 -1.82 -14.46 0.28
CA VAL A 212 -2.26 -13.78 1.50
C VAL A 212 -2.77 -12.38 1.16
N ASN A 213 -3.87 -11.97 1.81
CA ASN A 213 -4.42 -10.63 1.63
C ASN A 213 -3.51 -9.56 2.25
N LEU A 214 -3.33 -8.45 1.54
CA LEU A 214 -2.58 -7.28 1.97
C LEU A 214 -3.55 -6.24 2.56
N LEU A 215 -3.35 -5.92 3.84
CA LEU A 215 -4.24 -5.08 4.63
C LEU A 215 -3.71 -3.65 4.76
N ALA A 216 -4.60 -2.67 4.64
CA ALA A 216 -4.28 -1.25 4.80
C ALA A 216 -5.35 -0.51 5.61
N SER A 217 -5.02 0.72 6.01
CA SER A 217 -5.93 1.67 6.66
C SER A 217 -5.70 3.08 6.11
N LEU A 218 -6.77 3.88 6.06
CA LEU A 218 -6.72 5.30 5.73
C LEU A 218 -6.77 6.13 7.01
N ASN A 219 -5.68 6.83 7.29
CA ASN A 219 -5.65 7.86 8.32
C ASN A 219 -5.95 9.23 7.69
N VAL A 220 -6.64 10.10 8.43
CA VAL A 220 -7.02 11.43 7.93
C VAL A 220 -6.63 12.50 8.93
N ARG A 221 -6.11 13.61 8.41
CA ARG A 221 -5.98 14.87 9.15
C ARG A 221 -6.60 16.01 8.34
N SER A 222 -7.54 16.72 8.95
CA SER A 222 -8.11 17.91 8.34
C SER A 222 -7.20 19.10 8.56
N VAL A 223 -6.83 19.80 7.49
CA VAL A 223 -6.26 21.16 7.61
C VAL A 223 -7.41 22.08 7.97
N ARG A 224 -7.48 22.48 9.24
CA ARG A 224 -8.37 23.56 9.65
C ARG A 224 -7.89 24.80 8.91
N SER A 225 -8.66 25.28 7.94
CA SER A 225 -8.42 26.60 7.38
C SER A 225 -8.43 27.58 8.54
N VAL A 226 -7.30 28.26 8.75
CA VAL A 226 -7.22 29.36 9.70
C VAL A 226 -8.27 30.36 9.23
N PRO A 227 -9.25 30.76 10.07
CA PRO A 227 -10.18 31.81 9.69
C PRO A 227 -9.36 32.98 9.20
N GLU A 228 -9.56 33.38 7.95
CA GLU A 228 -8.88 34.54 7.39
C GLU A 228 -8.96 35.66 8.43
N PRO A 229 -7.84 36.29 8.80
CA PRO A 229 -7.87 37.28 9.85
C PRO A 229 -8.96 38.29 9.49
N GLY A 230 -9.89 38.56 10.42
CA GLY A 230 -10.99 39.50 10.19
C GLY A 230 -10.52 40.89 9.72
N THR A 231 -9.21 41.15 9.75
CA THR A 231 -8.52 42.28 9.12
C THR A 231 -8.75 42.39 7.62
N LEU A 232 -8.91 41.31 6.84
CA LEU A 232 -9.22 41.40 5.41
C LEU A 232 -10.66 41.90 5.19
N ALA A 233 -11.61 41.39 5.98
CA ALA A 233 -12.98 41.90 5.97
C ALA A 233 -13.05 43.35 6.45
N LEU A 234 -12.31 43.71 7.51
CA LEU A 234 -12.20 45.08 8.02
C LEU A 234 -11.49 46.03 7.05
N LEU A 235 -10.47 45.57 6.33
CA LEU A 235 -9.79 46.33 5.29
C LEU A 235 -10.72 46.57 4.10
N GLY A 236 -11.45 45.54 3.66
CA GLY A 236 -12.46 45.65 2.61
C GLY A 236 -13.58 46.63 3.00
N LEU A 237 -14.15 46.48 4.20
CA LEU A 237 -15.16 47.40 4.74
C LEU A 237 -14.61 48.81 4.94
N GLY A 238 -13.37 48.95 5.38
CA GLY A 238 -12.67 50.23 5.55
C GLY A 238 -12.47 50.97 4.23
N LEU A 239 -12.07 50.26 3.18
CA LEU A 239 -11.90 50.81 1.82
C LEU A 239 -13.24 51.20 1.18
N VAL A 240 -14.27 50.38 1.37
CA VAL A 240 -15.64 50.72 0.94
C VAL A 240 -16.15 51.97 1.69
N GLY A 241 -15.95 52.02 3.01
CA GLY A 241 -16.28 53.18 3.83
C GLY A 241 -15.57 54.45 3.38
N ALA A 242 -14.26 54.37 3.10
CA ALA A 242 -13.48 55.48 2.57
C ALA A 242 -13.93 55.93 1.17
N GLY A 243 -14.28 54.98 0.29
CA GLY A 243 -14.82 55.28 -1.04
C GLY A 243 -16.17 56.00 -0.99
N VAL A 244 -17.06 55.60 -0.08
CA VAL A 244 -18.36 56.26 0.15
C VAL A 244 -18.15 57.67 0.72
N MET A 245 -17.24 57.85 1.68
CA MET A 245 -16.92 59.18 2.22
C MET A 245 -16.36 60.14 1.15
N ARG A 246 -15.51 59.63 0.24
CA ARG A 246 -14.94 60.45 -0.85
C ARG A 246 -16.02 60.93 -1.83
N ARG A 247 -17.02 60.12 -2.14
CA ARG A 247 -18.16 60.52 -2.99
C ARG A 247 -19.06 61.58 -2.35
N ARG A 248 -19.19 61.58 -1.01
CA ARG A 248 -19.99 62.59 -0.29
C ARG A 248 -19.31 63.97 -0.17
N ARG A 249 -17.99 64.05 -0.41
CA ARG A 249 -17.26 65.33 -0.45
C ARG A 249 -17.19 65.97 -1.84
N ALA A 250 -17.50 65.22 -2.89
CA ALA A 250 -17.47 65.69 -4.27
C ALA A 250 -18.86 66.05 -4.82
N ALA A 251 -19.89 66.03 -3.97
CA ALA A 251 -21.27 66.39 -4.28
C ALA A 251 -21.72 67.57 -3.41
#